data_AF-A0A6G0JJD1-F1
#
_entry.id   AF-A0A6G0JJD1-F1
#
_cell.length_a   1.000
_cell.length_b   1.000
_cell.length_c   1.000
_cell.angle_alpha   90.00
_cell.angle_beta   90.00
_cell.angle_gamma   90.00
#
_symmetry.space_group_name_H-M   'P 1'
#
loop_
_entity.id
_entity.type
_entity.pdbx_description
1 polymer ?
#
loop_
_entity_poly.entity_id
_entity_poly.type
_entity_poly.pdbx_seq_one_letter_code
_entity_poly.pdbx_strand_id
1 'polypeptide(L)'
;VDSPHWWRNFNEAVRAVDYHSPDWQAALNGLALRMASTPARASNGSQPVQPPRPGGAPSRRGPAARTPIMPERIRRLIPRDSDGRDPCLRFMGGGMCYGGSAERCAHQQRTHRWDGRLPRELQEFIDRTYRSGPRQSERREHS
;
A
#
# COMPACT_ATOMS: atom_id res chain seq x y z
N VAL A 1 -12.56 18.52 -6.54
CA VAL A 1 -11.44 19.01 -5.70
C VAL A 1 -10.11 18.91 -6.48
N ASP A 2 -10.15 19.03 -7.81
CA ASP A 2 -8.98 18.87 -8.69
C ASP A 2 -8.91 20.08 -9.62
N SER A 3 -8.30 21.16 -9.13
CA SER A 3 -8.00 22.30 -10.00
C SER A 3 -6.65 22.05 -10.68
N PRO A 4 -6.55 22.17 -12.01
CA PRO A 4 -5.27 22.06 -12.73
C PRO A 4 -4.19 23.03 -12.22
N HIS A 5 -4.60 24.14 -11.61
CA HIS A 5 -3.70 25.10 -10.97
C HIS A 5 -3.15 24.57 -9.65
N TRP A 6 -3.96 23.85 -8.87
CA TRP A 6 -3.52 23.21 -7.64
C TRP A 6 -2.44 22.16 -7.93
N TRP A 7 -2.65 21.32 -8.95
CA TRP A 7 -1.68 20.30 -9.33
C TRP A 7 -0.35 20.90 -9.80
N ARG A 8 -0.39 22.00 -10.57
CA ARG A 8 0.84 22.70 -10.99
C ARG A 8 1.60 23.29 -9.82
N ASN A 9 0.93 24.03 -8.95
CA ASN A 9 1.57 24.64 -7.78
C ASN A 9 2.14 23.59 -6.83
N PHE A 10 1.45 22.45 -6.65
CA PHE A 10 1.97 21.33 -5.89
C PHE A 10 3.24 20.75 -6.51
N ASN A 11 3.25 20.48 -7.81
CA ASN A 11 4.44 19.95 -8.49
C ASN A 11 5.62 20.93 -8.42
N GLU A 12 5.37 22.24 -8.56
CA GLU A 12 6.40 23.27 -8.42
C GLU A 12 6.97 23.31 -7.00
N ALA A 13 6.11 23.31 -5.99
CA ALA A 13 6.52 23.27 -4.58
C ALA A 13 7.35 22.01 -4.26
N VAL A 14 6.96 20.84 -4.78
CA VAL A 14 7.71 19.58 -4.61
C VAL A 14 9.10 19.66 -5.28
N ARG A 15 9.21 20.28 -6.46
CA ARG A 15 10.49 20.45 -7.15
C ARG A 15 11.41 21.47 -6.48
N ALA A 16 10.83 22.43 -5.74
CA ALA A 16 11.57 23.41 -4.95
C ALA A 16 12.10 22.84 -3.63
N VAL A 17 11.67 21.64 -3.21
CA VAL A 17 12.23 20.97 -2.02
C VAL A 17 13.65 20.51 -2.35
N ASP A 18 14.62 21.17 -1.75
CA ASP A 18 16.01 20.71 -1.75
C ASP A 18 16.23 19.70 -0.63
N TYR A 19 16.34 18.43 -1.00
CA TYR A 19 16.56 17.33 -0.06
C TYR A 19 17.99 17.29 0.49
N HIS A 20 18.92 18.06 -0.09
CA HIS A 20 20.26 18.28 0.45
C HIS A 20 20.32 19.46 1.41
N SER A 21 19.22 20.19 1.62
CA SER A 21 19.23 21.30 2.56
C SER A 21 19.55 20.81 3.98
N PRO A 22 20.41 21.52 4.74
CA PRO A 22 20.70 21.20 6.12
C PRO A 22 19.45 21.17 7.01
N ASP A 23 18.48 22.05 6.73
CA ASP A 23 17.21 22.12 7.46
C ASP A 23 16.36 20.87 7.22
N TRP A 24 16.35 20.36 5.98
CA TRP A 24 15.65 19.12 5.64
C TRP A 24 16.25 17.92 6.37
N GLN A 25 17.58 17.83 6.41
CA GLN A 25 18.28 16.77 7.13
C GLN A 25 18.05 16.86 8.65
N ALA A 26 18.10 18.07 9.22
CA ALA A 26 17.84 18.29 10.64
C ALA A 26 16.41 17.89 11.03
N ALA A 27 15.40 18.25 10.22
CA ALA A 27 14.02 17.87 10.44
C ALA A 27 13.81 16.35 10.40
N LEU A 28 14.44 15.65 9.44
CA LEU A 28 14.38 14.19 9.34
C LEU A 28 15.06 13.49 10.53
N ASN A 29 16.22 13.99 10.96
CA ASN A 29 16.90 13.46 12.14
C ASN A 29 16.07 13.65 13.42
N GLY A 30 15.45 14.82 13.60
CA GLY A 30 14.54 15.07 14.72
C GLY A 30 13.33 14.14 14.74
N LEU A 31 12.76 13.85 13.56
CA LEU A 31 11.67 12.89 13.43
C LEU A 31 12.11 11.46 13.76
N ALA A 32 13.27 11.03 13.25
CA ALA A 32 13.82 9.70 13.50
C ALA A 32 14.09 9.48 15.00
N LEU A 33 14.67 10.47 15.68
CA LEU A 33 14.87 10.45 17.13
C LEU A 33 13.54 10.33 17.87
N ARG A 34 12.53 11.12 17.49
CA ARG A 34 11.20 11.06 18.12
C ARG A 34 10.53 9.69 17.96
N MET A 35 10.70 9.06 16.80
CA MET A 35 10.20 7.71 16.55
C MET A 35 10.96 6.66 17.36
N ALA A 36 12.29 6.78 17.49
CA ALA A 36 13.11 5.90 18.30
C ALA A 36 12.80 6.04 19.81
N SER A 37 12.44 7.23 20.26
CA SER A 37 12.03 7.49 21.65
C SER A 37 10.59 7.09 21.96
N THR A 38 9.82 6.57 20.98
CA THR A 38 8.48 6.08 21.25
C THR A 38 8.59 4.63 21.78
N PRO A 39 8.38 4.37 23.08
CA PRO A 39 8.41 2.99 23.56
C PRO A 39 7.31 2.21 22.85
N ALA A 40 7.69 1.11 22.19
CA ALA A 40 6.74 0.11 21.75
C ALA A 40 5.94 -0.31 22.98
N ARG A 41 4.65 0.05 23.03
CA ARG A 41 3.75 -0.36 24.10
C ARG A 41 3.66 -1.89 24.03
N ALA A 42 4.48 -2.54 24.83
CA ALA A 42 4.46 -3.97 25.04
C ALA A 42 3.04 -4.35 25.47
N SER A 43 2.41 -5.20 24.67
CA SER A 43 1.17 -5.86 25.05
C SER A 43 1.53 -6.87 26.14
N ASN A 44 1.51 -6.44 27.39
CA ASN A 44 1.44 -7.35 28.53
C ASN A 44 0.20 -7.00 29.34
N GLY A 45 -0.67 -8.00 29.47
CA GLY A 45 -1.95 -7.88 30.13
C GLY A 45 -1.81 -7.53 31.61
N SER A 46 -2.64 -6.62 32.05
CA SER A 46 -3.35 -6.60 33.34
C SER A 46 -4.25 -5.37 33.32
N GLN A 47 -5.57 -5.59 33.36
CA GLN A 47 -6.55 -4.52 33.53
C GLN A 47 -6.34 -3.81 34.87
N PRO A 48 -6.75 -2.54 34.96
CA PRO A 48 -7.78 -2.25 35.94
C PRO A 48 -9.02 -1.63 35.28
N VAL A 49 -10.18 -2.10 35.78
CA VAL A 49 -11.53 -1.60 35.52
C VAL A 49 -11.62 -0.10 35.76
N GLN A 50 -12.17 0.65 34.79
CA GLN A 50 -12.81 1.94 35.03
C GLN A 50 -14.15 2.04 34.26
N PRO A 51 -15.18 2.67 34.84
CA PRO A 51 -16.57 2.61 34.37
C PRO A 51 -16.84 3.49 33.12
N PRO A 52 -17.94 3.24 32.38
CA PRO A 52 -18.15 3.85 31.07
C PRO A 52 -18.69 5.29 31.22
N ARG A 53 -18.17 6.21 30.40
CA ARG A 53 -18.86 7.47 30.08
C ARG A 53 -19.02 7.62 28.56
N PRO A 54 -20.20 8.08 28.10
CA PRO A 54 -20.56 8.12 26.70
C PRO A 54 -20.10 9.45 26.08
N GLY A 55 -19.50 9.38 24.89
CA GLY A 55 -19.09 10.57 24.16
C GLY A 55 -18.39 10.16 22.88
N GLY A 56 -19.13 10.18 21.77
CA GLY A 56 -18.64 9.79 20.46
C GLY A 56 -17.38 10.56 20.07
N ALA A 57 -16.30 9.84 19.83
CA ALA A 57 -15.13 10.34 19.14
C ALA A 57 -15.13 9.77 17.71
N PRO A 58 -14.84 10.59 16.69
CA PRO A 58 -14.85 10.16 15.31
C PRO A 58 -13.86 9.03 15.12
N SER A 59 -14.31 8.03 14.34
CA SER A 59 -13.52 6.89 13.88
C SER A 59 -12.11 7.35 13.51
N ARG A 60 -11.14 6.99 14.35
CA ARG A 60 -9.73 7.12 14.04
C ARG A 60 -9.50 6.28 12.78
N ARG A 61 -9.48 6.94 11.61
CA ARG A 61 -8.79 6.39 10.45
C ARG A 61 -7.37 6.11 10.92
N GLY A 62 -7.11 4.83 11.20
CA GLY A 62 -5.78 4.36 11.51
C GLY A 62 -4.82 4.80 10.41
N PRO A 63 -3.51 4.94 10.72
CA PRO A 63 -2.52 5.23 9.70
C PRO A 63 -2.74 4.24 8.55
N ALA A 64 -2.83 4.76 7.31
CA ALA A 64 -2.99 3.95 6.10
C ALA A 64 -2.12 2.71 6.28
N ALA A 65 -2.77 1.55 6.42
CA ALA A 65 -2.12 0.33 6.89
C ALA A 65 -0.83 0.18 6.10
N ARG A 66 0.31 0.34 6.79
CA ARG A 66 1.63 0.32 6.18
C ARG A 66 1.64 -0.87 5.23
N THR A 67 1.88 -0.61 3.95
CA THR A 67 1.98 -1.68 2.94
C THR A 67 2.85 -2.76 3.56
N PRO A 68 2.33 -3.98 3.80
CA PRO A 68 3.09 -4.99 4.52
C PRO A 68 4.39 -5.17 3.76
N ILE A 69 5.51 -4.99 4.47
CA ILE A 69 6.84 -5.21 3.90
C ILE A 69 6.86 -6.65 3.43
N MET A 70 6.86 -6.86 2.12
CA MET A 70 6.77 -8.19 1.54
C MET A 70 7.93 -9.04 2.07
N PRO A 71 7.67 -10.16 2.78
CA PRO A 71 8.73 -10.96 3.37
C PRO A 71 9.68 -11.50 2.30
N GLU A 72 10.97 -11.55 2.60
CA GLU A 72 12.00 -11.93 1.62
C GLU A 72 11.77 -13.32 1.02
N ARG A 73 11.30 -14.28 1.85
CA ARG A 73 10.91 -15.62 1.37
C ARG A 73 9.83 -15.57 0.29
N ILE A 74 8.85 -14.66 0.42
CA ILE A 74 7.78 -14.48 -0.57
C ILE A 74 8.32 -13.78 -1.82
N ARG A 75 9.25 -12.81 -1.66
CA ARG A 75 9.86 -12.12 -2.80
C ARG A 75 10.56 -13.09 -3.74
N ARG A 76 11.28 -14.08 -3.20
CA ARG A 76 12.00 -15.10 -3.97
C ARG A 76 11.08 -16.05 -4.73
N LEU A 77 9.81 -16.14 -4.33
CA LEU A 77 8.81 -16.97 -5.01
C LEU A 77 8.15 -16.26 -6.18
N ILE A 78 8.43 -14.97 -6.41
CA ILE A 78 7.83 -14.23 -7.52
C ILE A 78 8.43 -14.76 -8.82
N PRO A 79 7.65 -15.46 -9.64
CA PRO A 79 8.15 -15.97 -10.91
C PRO A 79 8.32 -14.82 -11.90
N ARG A 80 9.19 -15.03 -12.90
CA ARG A 80 9.35 -14.14 -14.05
C ARG A 80 8.94 -14.85 -15.32
N ASP A 81 8.26 -14.13 -16.22
CA ASP A 81 7.88 -14.68 -17.52
C ASP A 81 9.09 -14.69 -18.48
N SER A 82 8.88 -15.16 -19.70
CA SER A 82 9.91 -15.20 -20.74
C SER A 82 10.47 -13.82 -21.10
N ASP A 83 9.68 -12.77 -20.89
CA ASP A 83 10.07 -11.37 -21.11
C ASP A 83 10.73 -10.74 -19.87
N GLY A 84 10.92 -11.52 -18.79
CA GLY A 84 11.51 -11.06 -17.53
C GLY A 84 10.57 -10.22 -16.64
N ARG A 85 9.27 -10.17 -16.94
CA ARG A 85 8.28 -9.40 -16.18
C ARG A 85 7.77 -10.20 -14.97
N ASP A 86 7.47 -9.47 -13.90
CA ASP A 86 6.83 -10.04 -12.71
C ASP A 86 5.29 -10.01 -12.84
N PRO A 87 4.55 -10.93 -12.21
CA PRO A 87 3.10 -10.83 -12.11
C PRO A 87 2.69 -9.60 -11.28
N CYS A 88 1.66 -8.88 -11.71
CA CYS A 88 1.07 -7.81 -10.92
C CYS A 88 0.27 -8.38 -9.74
N LEU A 89 0.94 -8.57 -8.60
CA LEU A 89 0.39 -9.23 -7.40
C LEU A 89 -0.99 -8.70 -6.97
N ARG A 90 -1.21 -7.39 -7.07
CA ARG A 90 -2.49 -6.78 -6.71
C ARG A 90 -3.62 -7.14 -7.68
N PHE A 91 -3.32 -7.18 -8.98
CA PHE A 91 -4.25 -7.63 -10.00
C PHE A 91 -4.54 -9.12 -9.89
N MET A 92 -3.52 -9.92 -9.65
CA MET A 92 -3.66 -11.36 -9.38
C MET A 92 -4.49 -11.64 -8.12
N GLY A 93 -4.46 -10.74 -7.14
CA GLY A 93 -5.33 -10.76 -5.96
C GLY A 93 -6.79 -10.32 -6.22
N GLY A 94 -7.13 -9.98 -7.46
CA GLY A 94 -8.48 -9.62 -7.88
C GLY A 94 -8.86 -8.15 -7.73
N GLY A 95 -7.92 -7.28 -7.33
CA GLY A 95 -8.13 -5.83 -7.26
C GLY A 95 -7.50 -5.08 -8.44
N MET A 96 -7.83 -3.81 -8.62
CA MET A 96 -7.12 -2.96 -9.59
C MET A 96 -5.76 -2.49 -9.03
N CYS A 97 -4.73 -2.45 -9.88
CA CYS A 97 -3.47 -1.81 -9.53
C CYS A 97 -3.55 -0.29 -9.70
N TYR A 98 -2.82 0.45 -8.86
CA TYR A 98 -2.82 1.91 -8.93
C TYR A 98 -2.30 2.40 -10.28
N GLY A 99 -3.06 3.31 -10.92
CA GLY A 99 -2.70 3.90 -12.20
C GLY A 99 -2.74 2.95 -13.40
N GLY A 100 -3.24 1.71 -13.24
CA GLY A 100 -3.39 0.75 -14.33
C GLY A 100 -4.83 0.64 -14.81
N SER A 101 -5.01 0.00 -15.97
CA SER A 101 -6.32 -0.41 -16.50
C SER A 101 -6.50 -1.92 -16.36
N ALA A 102 -7.67 -2.46 -16.74
CA ALA A 102 -7.89 -3.90 -16.70
C ALA A 102 -6.89 -4.65 -17.62
N GLU A 103 -6.54 -4.04 -18.76
CA GLU A 103 -5.70 -4.60 -19.81
C GLU A 103 -4.21 -4.41 -19.53
N ARG A 104 -3.84 -3.34 -18.82
CA ARG A 104 -2.44 -2.92 -18.71
C ARG A 104 -2.06 -2.47 -17.30
N CYS A 105 -0.95 -3.01 -16.81
CA CYS A 105 -0.34 -2.57 -15.57
C CYS A 105 0.26 -1.17 -15.73
N ALA A 106 0.18 -0.36 -14.66
CA ALA A 106 0.89 0.92 -14.60
C ALA A 106 2.41 0.75 -14.66
N HIS A 107 2.91 -0.39 -14.15
CA HIS A 107 4.33 -0.69 -14.09
C HIS A 107 4.74 -1.53 -15.30
N GLN A 108 5.67 -1.01 -16.12
CA GLN A 108 6.08 -1.64 -17.39
C GLN A 108 6.74 -3.01 -17.20
N GLN A 109 7.44 -3.22 -16.08
CA GLN A 109 8.06 -4.51 -15.72
C GLN A 109 7.08 -5.52 -15.08
N ARG A 110 5.77 -5.25 -15.14
CA ARG A 110 4.75 -6.14 -14.56
C ARG A 110 3.64 -6.43 -15.55
N THR A 111 3.05 -7.60 -15.43
CA THR A 111 1.98 -8.07 -16.31
C THR A 111 0.71 -8.43 -15.54
N HIS A 112 -0.44 -8.16 -16.17
CA HIS A 112 -1.76 -8.67 -15.73
C HIS A 112 -2.07 -10.05 -16.31
N ARG A 113 -1.32 -10.46 -17.33
CA ARG A 113 -1.46 -11.76 -17.98
C ARG A 113 -0.38 -12.67 -17.43
N TRP A 114 -0.79 -13.74 -16.76
CA TRP A 114 0.12 -14.73 -16.21
C TRP A 114 -0.34 -16.12 -16.61
N ASP A 115 0.43 -16.76 -17.48
CA ASP A 115 0.09 -18.07 -18.03
C ASP A 115 0.53 -19.16 -17.05
N GLY A 116 -0.29 -19.41 -16.03
CA GLY A 116 -0.06 -20.47 -15.05
C GLY A 116 -0.57 -20.13 -13.65
N ARG A 117 -0.45 -21.10 -12.74
CA ARG A 117 -0.70 -20.84 -11.31
C ARG A 117 0.56 -20.27 -10.66
N LEU A 118 0.38 -19.27 -9.81
CA LEU A 118 1.43 -18.79 -8.93
C LEU A 118 1.76 -19.85 -7.87
N PRO A 119 3.00 -19.89 -7.34
CA PRO A 119 3.35 -20.74 -6.21
C PRO A 119 2.36 -20.56 -5.05
N ARG A 120 1.95 -21.67 -4.41
CA ARG A 120 0.85 -21.67 -3.43
C ARG A 120 1.07 -20.64 -2.32
N GLU A 121 2.26 -20.61 -1.74
CA GLU A 121 2.60 -19.67 -0.66
C GLU A 121 2.51 -18.19 -1.12
N LEU A 122 2.91 -17.91 -2.38
CA LEU A 122 2.76 -16.57 -2.96
C LEU A 122 1.28 -16.21 -3.13
N GLN A 123 0.46 -17.14 -3.64
CA GLN A 123 -0.98 -16.90 -3.80
C GLN A 123 -1.67 -16.68 -2.44
N GLU A 124 -1.33 -17.46 -1.41
CA GLU A 124 -1.85 -17.29 -0.05
C GLU A 124 -1.51 -15.92 0.53
N PHE A 125 -0.29 -15.43 0.28
CA PHE A 125 0.12 -14.07 0.65
C PHE A 125 -0.67 -13.01 -0.11
N ILE A 126 -0.84 -13.16 -1.43
CA ILE A 126 -1.62 -12.24 -2.27
C ILE A 126 -3.05 -12.17 -1.78
N ASP A 127 -3.68 -13.30 -1.53
CA ASP A 127 -5.06 -13.37 -1.06
C ASP A 127 -5.23 -12.72 0.31
N ARG A 128 -4.25 -12.85 1.20
CA ARG A 128 -4.29 -12.17 2.50
C ARG A 128 -4.09 -10.65 2.39
N THR A 129 -3.29 -10.21 1.43
CA THR A 129 -2.81 -8.83 1.35
C THR A 129 -3.66 -7.95 0.43
N TYR A 130 -4.13 -8.51 -0.68
CA TYR A 130 -4.73 -7.79 -1.79
C TYR A 130 -6.13 -8.27 -2.15
N ARG A 131 -6.63 -9.37 -1.58
CA ARG A 131 -8.02 -9.80 -1.83
C ARG A 131 -8.95 -8.68 -1.43
N SER A 132 -9.53 -8.08 -2.46
CA SER A 132 -10.61 -7.12 -2.30
C SER A 132 -11.91 -7.91 -2.12
N GLY A 133 -12.81 -7.40 -1.27
CA GLY A 133 -14.17 -7.93 -1.11
C GLY A 133 -14.94 -7.98 -2.43
N PRO A 134 -16.18 -8.51 -2.43
CA PRO A 134 -16.83 -9.12 -3.59
C PRO A 134 -16.67 -8.30 -4.87
N ARG A 135 -16.11 -8.97 -5.89
CA ARG A 135 -15.96 -8.49 -7.25
C ARG A 135 -17.28 -7.88 -7.73
N GLN A 136 -17.27 -6.60 -8.10
CA GLN A 136 -18.25 -6.11 -9.08
C GLN A 136 -17.87 -6.71 -10.43
N SER A 137 -18.30 -7.95 -10.66
CA SER A 137 -18.38 -8.54 -11.99
C SER A 137 -19.85 -8.61 -12.34
N GLU A 138 -20.32 -7.66 -13.15
CA GLU A 138 -21.19 -7.89 -14.31
C GLU A 138 -21.61 -6.55 -14.92
N ARG A 139 -20.89 -6.11 -15.95
CA ARG A 139 -21.54 -5.47 -17.09
C ARG A 139 -21.26 -6.34 -18.31
N ARG A 140 -21.97 -7.47 -18.38
CA ARG A 140 -22.35 -8.07 -19.66
C ARG A 140 -23.54 -7.27 -20.16
N GLU A 141 -23.34 -6.46 -21.18
CA GLU A 141 -24.38 -6.06 -22.14
C GLU A 141 -24.00 -6.83 -23.41
N HIS A 142 -24.75 -7.76 -24.02
CA HIS A 142 -26.20 -7.89 -24.25
C HIS A 142 -26.85 -6.66 -24.87
N SER A 143 -26.48 -6.35 -26.12
CA SER A 143 -27.33 -6.51 -27.32
C SER A 143 -26.63 -5.94 -28.55
#